data_AF-A0A292Q9Y5-F1
#
_entry.id   AF-A0A292Q9Y5-F1
#
_cell.length_a   1.000
_cell.length_b   1.000
_cell.length_c   1.000
_cell.angle_alpha   90.00
_cell.angle_beta   90.00
_cell.angle_gamma   90.00
#
_symmetry.space_group_name_H-M   'P 1'
#
loop_
_entity.id
_entity.type
_entity.pdbx_description
1 polymer ?
#
loop_
_entity_poly.entity_id
_entity_poly.type
_entity_poly.pdbx_seq_one_letter_code
_entity_poly.pdbx_strand_id
1 'polypeptide(L)'
;MNHPVCPVMNFKRDRTPFHRIYESKVNYWPNRFVAYELETVSCQEYATKVVGLKLRIKGAKFPEHYSQVQFFFNSLTKHEKTDTHRRCTRIAAEPLR
;
A
#
# COMPACT_ATOMS: atom_id res chain seq x y z
N MET A 1 -11.30 -4.11 -15.00
CA MET A 1 -12.25 -4.32 -13.89
C MET A 1 -11.75 -3.61 -12.61
N ASN A 2 -11.55 -2.29 -12.67
CA ASN A 2 -11.02 -1.50 -11.53
C ASN A 2 -12.00 -0.39 -11.11
N HIS A 3 -13.22 -0.41 -11.65
CA HIS A 3 -14.23 0.60 -11.33
C HIS A 3 -14.86 0.26 -9.99
N PRO A 4 -14.94 1.21 -9.05
CA PRO A 4 -15.65 0.98 -7.80
C PRO A 4 -17.15 0.82 -8.05
N VAL A 5 -17.80 0.08 -7.16
CA VAL A 5 -19.27 -0.09 -7.16
C VAL A 5 -19.96 1.17 -6.61
N CYS A 6 -19.34 1.82 -5.63
CA CYS A 6 -19.83 3.07 -5.04
C CYS A 6 -19.66 4.26 -6.02
N PRO A 7 -20.52 5.29 -5.91
CA PRO A 7 -20.42 6.47 -6.75
C PRO A 7 -19.09 7.20 -6.51
N VAL A 8 -18.45 7.62 -7.61
CA VAL A 8 -17.25 8.47 -7.57
C VAL A 8 -17.61 9.83 -8.17
N MET A 9 -17.53 10.87 -7.33
CA MET A 9 -17.76 12.26 -7.70
C MET A 9 -16.53 13.07 -7.34
N ASN A 10 -15.80 13.55 -8.36
CA ASN A 10 -14.63 14.40 -8.19
C ASN A 10 -14.46 15.37 -9.36
N PHE A 11 -13.50 16.29 -9.23
CA PHE A 11 -13.15 17.29 -10.24
C PHE A 11 -11.92 16.90 -11.07
N LYS A 12 -11.64 15.60 -11.23
CA LYS A 12 -10.55 15.15 -12.11
C LYS A 12 -11.11 15.01 -13.54
N ARG A 13 -10.42 15.61 -14.51
CA ARG A 13 -10.80 15.59 -15.93
C ARG A 13 -9.64 15.17 -16.80
N ASP A 14 -10.02 14.73 -18.00
CA ASP A 14 -9.15 14.40 -19.11
C ASP A 14 -8.16 13.28 -18.76
N ARG A 15 -7.16 13.11 -19.62
CA ARG A 15 -6.18 11.99 -19.70
C ARG A 15 -6.66 10.79 -20.51
N THR A 16 -5.78 10.33 -21.39
CA THR A 16 -6.05 9.24 -22.32
C THR A 16 -5.79 7.88 -21.66
N PRO A 17 -6.67 6.87 -21.85
CA PRO A 17 -8.00 6.92 -22.47
C PRO A 17 -9.11 7.32 -21.48
N PHE A 18 -9.88 8.34 -21.85
CA PHE A 18 -10.97 8.85 -21.04
C PHE A 18 -12.31 8.24 -21.48
N HIS A 19 -12.95 7.47 -20.58
CA HIS A 19 -14.16 6.69 -20.92
C HIS A 19 -15.47 7.34 -20.45
N ARG A 20 -15.43 8.20 -19.41
CA ARG A 20 -16.64 8.72 -18.74
C ARG A 20 -16.88 10.18 -19.10
N ILE A 21 -17.84 10.48 -19.97
CA ILE A 21 -18.21 11.86 -20.26
C ILE A 21 -18.88 12.49 -19.01
N TYR A 22 -18.45 13.70 -18.63
CA TYR A 22 -19.01 14.43 -17.50
C TYR A 22 -19.78 15.67 -17.97
N GLU A 23 -21.01 15.85 -17.47
CA GLU A 23 -21.91 16.95 -17.88
C GLU A 23 -21.76 18.22 -17.02
N SER A 24 -20.88 18.23 -16.02
CA SER A 24 -20.77 19.37 -15.11
C SER A 24 -20.16 20.61 -15.79
N LYS A 25 -20.74 21.78 -15.55
CA LYS A 25 -20.24 23.09 -16.03
C LYS A 25 -18.96 23.55 -15.34
N VAL A 26 -18.60 22.94 -14.20
CA VAL A 26 -17.47 23.33 -13.37
C VAL A 26 -16.60 22.12 -13.04
N ASN A 27 -15.28 22.37 -12.97
CA ASN A 27 -14.26 21.36 -12.67
C ASN A 27 -13.31 21.76 -11.53
N TYR A 28 -13.79 22.50 -10.53
CA TYR A 28 -12.98 22.92 -9.39
C TYR A 28 -13.83 23.07 -8.12
N TRP A 29 -13.15 23.11 -6.99
CA TRP A 29 -13.73 23.38 -5.67
C TRP A 29 -12.82 24.34 -4.90
N PRO A 30 -13.36 25.29 -4.12
CA PRO A 30 -14.78 25.63 -3.98
C PRO A 30 -15.34 26.36 -5.21
N ASN A 31 -16.63 26.19 -5.51
CA ASN A 31 -17.29 26.83 -6.66
C ASN A 31 -18.62 27.49 -6.29
N ARG A 32 -19.04 28.50 -7.08
CA ARG A 32 -20.26 29.30 -6.82
C ARG A 32 -21.58 28.52 -6.88
N PHE A 33 -21.58 27.36 -7.54
CA PHE A 33 -22.76 26.54 -7.71
C PHE A 33 -22.90 25.48 -6.61
N VAL A 34 -21.96 25.45 -5.65
CA VAL A 34 -21.86 24.44 -4.58
C VAL A 34 -21.98 23.02 -5.15
N ALA A 35 -21.44 22.81 -6.36
CA ALA A 35 -21.46 21.50 -7.00
C ALA A 35 -20.51 20.57 -6.26
N TYR A 36 -20.98 19.37 -5.90
CA TYR A 36 -20.23 18.32 -5.18
C TYR A 36 -19.60 18.83 -3.87
N GLU A 37 -20.46 19.12 -2.88
CA GLU A 37 -20.04 19.49 -1.52
C GLU A 37 -19.29 18.34 -0.82
N LEU A 38 -18.42 18.70 0.12
CA LEU A 38 -17.68 17.74 0.93
C LEU A 38 -18.66 16.99 1.85
N GLU A 39 -18.61 15.67 1.83
CA GLU A 39 -19.45 14.84 2.67
C GLU A 39 -19.12 15.00 4.17
N THR A 40 -20.15 14.87 5.01
CA THR A 40 -20.02 14.88 6.48
C THR A 40 -19.22 13.68 7.01
N VAL A 41 -19.25 12.56 6.30
CA VAL A 41 -18.46 11.35 6.54
C VAL A 41 -17.34 11.25 5.51
N SER A 42 -16.21 11.87 5.83
CA SER A 42 -15.01 11.88 4.98
C SER A 42 -13.90 11.00 5.55
N CYS A 43 -12.91 10.68 4.72
CA CYS A 43 -11.67 10.07 5.19
C CYS A 43 -10.93 11.05 6.10
N GLN A 44 -10.92 10.78 7.41
CA GLN A 44 -10.20 11.60 8.38
C GLN A 44 -8.81 11.03 8.62
N GLU A 45 -7.80 11.88 8.52
CA GLU A 45 -6.43 11.50 8.86
C GLU A 45 -6.30 11.38 10.38
N TYR A 46 -5.78 10.23 10.84
CA TYR A 46 -5.52 10.03 12.25
C TYR A 46 -4.33 10.88 12.71
N ALA A 47 -4.56 11.75 13.70
CA ALA A 47 -3.60 12.72 14.22
C ALA A 47 -2.48 12.06 15.06
N THR A 48 -1.63 11.29 14.41
CA THR A 48 -0.49 10.62 15.04
C THR A 48 0.58 11.64 15.40
N LYS A 49 1.14 11.55 16.61
CA LYS A 49 2.27 12.37 17.03
C LYS A 49 3.52 12.00 16.24
N VAL A 50 4.02 12.92 15.42
CA VAL A 50 5.28 12.75 14.66
C VAL A 50 6.37 13.59 15.32
N VAL A 51 7.43 12.94 15.82
CA VAL A 51 8.61 13.59 16.40
C VAL A 51 9.87 13.00 15.77
N GLY A 52 10.76 13.85 15.26
CA GLY A 52 12.03 13.42 14.68
C GLY A 52 12.70 14.47 13.81
N LEU A 53 13.86 14.11 13.26
CA LEU A 53 14.62 14.91 12.31
C LEU A 53 14.40 14.38 10.88
N LYS A 54 14.46 15.27 9.87
CA LYS A 54 14.38 14.88 8.46
C LYS A 54 15.69 14.24 8.00
N LEU A 55 15.83 12.92 8.18
CA LEU A 55 17.02 12.14 7.84
C LEU A 55 16.67 10.89 7.01
N ARG A 56 17.63 10.39 6.21
CA ARG A 56 17.50 9.13 5.45
C ARG A 56 18.11 7.97 6.22
N ILE A 57 17.50 7.61 7.36
CA ILE A 57 17.95 6.52 8.23
C ILE A 57 16.79 5.57 8.54
N LYS A 58 17.10 4.30 8.82
CA LYS A 58 16.13 3.34 9.36
C LYS A 58 16.06 3.47 10.88
N GLY A 59 14.93 3.12 11.48
CA GLY A 59 14.79 3.09 12.93
C GLY A 59 15.69 2.04 13.58
N ALA A 60 16.08 2.25 14.84
CA ALA A 60 17.01 1.37 15.57
C ALA A 60 16.54 -0.09 15.70
N LYS A 61 15.24 -0.36 15.52
CA LYS A 61 14.65 -1.71 15.58
C LYS A 61 14.70 -2.48 14.25
N PHE A 62 14.99 -1.83 13.14
CA PHE A 62 15.06 -2.46 11.82
C PHE A 62 16.28 -3.35 11.50
N PRO A 63 17.45 -3.27 12.18
CA PRO A 63 18.60 -4.12 11.85
C PRO A 63 18.48 -5.55 12.41
N GLU A 64 17.40 -5.88 13.11
CA GLU A 64 17.13 -7.24 13.58
C GLU A 64 16.56 -8.08 12.42
N HIS A 65 17.25 -9.17 12.06
CA HIS A 65 16.96 -9.95 10.85
C HIS A 65 16.78 -11.45 11.11
N TYR A 66 16.88 -11.93 12.36
CA TYR A 66 17.00 -13.35 12.65
C TYR A 66 15.86 -13.90 13.50
N SER A 67 15.31 -13.11 14.43
CA SER A 67 14.32 -13.56 15.41
C SER A 67 13.04 -14.08 14.76
N GLN A 68 12.50 -13.34 13.78
CA GLN A 68 11.30 -13.74 13.05
C GLN A 68 11.54 -14.98 12.18
N VAL A 69 12.74 -15.13 11.62
CA VAL A 69 13.12 -16.28 10.79
C VAL A 69 13.22 -17.54 11.64
N GLN A 70 13.86 -17.43 12.80
CA GLN A 70 13.94 -18.51 13.78
C GLN A 70 12.55 -18.89 14.29
N PHE A 71 11.71 -17.91 14.63
CA PHE A 71 10.33 -18.15 15.07
C PHE A 71 9.51 -18.88 13.99
N PHE A 72 9.57 -18.42 12.74
CA PHE A 72 8.92 -19.07 11.61
C PHE A 72 9.39 -20.53 11.48
N PHE A 73 10.70 -20.76 11.43
CA PHE A 73 11.23 -22.11 11.30
C PHE A 73 10.80 -23.00 12.47
N ASN A 74 10.82 -22.49 13.70
CA ASN A 74 10.41 -23.24 14.89
C ASN A 74 8.94 -23.66 14.82
N SER A 75 8.06 -22.81 14.25
CA SER A 75 6.62 -23.07 14.11
C SER A 75 6.25 -24.14 13.08
N LEU A 76 7.17 -24.55 12.20
CA LEU A 76 6.92 -25.54 11.16
C LEU A 76 6.82 -26.97 11.69
N THR A 77 6.02 -27.79 11.02
CA THR A 77 5.98 -29.24 11.25
C THR A 77 7.26 -29.92 10.73
N LYS A 78 7.55 -31.14 11.20
CA LYS A 78 8.80 -31.86 10.85
C LYS A 78 8.98 -32.04 9.33
N HIS A 79 7.88 -32.30 8.60
CA HIS A 79 7.95 -32.52 7.16
C HIS A 79 8.20 -31.22 6.39
N GLU A 80 7.63 -30.10 6.84
CA GLU A 80 7.84 -28.76 6.28
C GLU A 80 9.25 -28.24 6.53
N LYS A 81 9.82 -28.49 7.72
CA LYS A 81 11.23 -28.19 8.03
C LYS A 81 12.17 -28.90 7.06
N THR A 82 11.83 -30.14 6.72
CA THR A 82 12.62 -30.95 5.79
C THR A 82 12.52 -30.41 4.36
N ASP A 83 11.32 -30.01 3.90
CA ASP A 83 11.15 -29.41 2.56
C ASP A 83 11.86 -28.06 2.44
N THR A 84 11.73 -27.19 3.44
CA THR A 84 12.43 -25.90 3.48
C THR A 84 13.94 -26.08 3.46
N HIS A 85 14.48 -27.01 4.24
CA HIS A 85 15.92 -27.32 4.22
C HIS A 85 16.39 -27.79 2.83
N ARG A 86 15.66 -28.71 2.18
CA ARG A 86 15.97 -29.22 0.84
C ARG A 86 15.95 -28.13 -0.23
N ARG A 87 15.03 -27.18 -0.15
CA ARG A 87 14.97 -26.05 -1.09
C ARG A 87 16.15 -25.11 -0.91
N CYS A 88 16.51 -24.80 0.34
CA CYS A 88 17.67 -23.93 0.62
C CYS A 88 18.98 -24.55 0.10
N THR A 89 19.20 -25.85 0.30
CA THR A 89 20.41 -26.53 -0.19
C THR A 89 20.47 -26.60 -1.72
N ARG A 90 19.31 -26.74 -2.40
CA ARG A 90 19.24 -26.67 -3.86
C ARG A 90 19.62 -25.29 -4.39
N ILE A 91 19.10 -24.21 -3.78
CA ILE A 91 19.41 -22.83 -4.17
C ILE A 91 20.89 -22.50 -3.90
N ALA A 92 21.45 -22.97 -2.79
CA ALA A 92 22.87 -22.76 -2.47
C ALA A 92 23.84 -23.53 -3.39
N ALA A 93 23.36 -24.58 -4.05
CA ALA A 93 24.14 -25.39 -5.00
C ALA A 93 24.06 -24.88 -6.46
N GLU A 94 23.19 -23.90 -6.75
CA GLU A 94 23.19 -23.24 -8.06
C GLU A 94 24.41 -22.31 -8.19
N PRO A 95 25.23 -22.45 -9.24
CA PRO A 95 26.36 -21.56 -9.46
C PRO A 95 25.85 -20.13 -9.69
N LEU A 96 26.43 -19.16 -8.97
CA LEU A 96 26.14 -17.74 -9.14
C LEU A 96 26.40 -17.36 -10.61
N ARG A 97 25.33 -16.98 -11.31
CA ARG A 97 25.38 -16.50 -12.70
C ARG A 97 25.79 -15.04 -12.74
#